data_AF-A0A953DYK2-F1
#
_entry.id   AF-A0A953DYK2-F1
#
_cell.length_a   1.000
_cell.length_b   1.000
_cell.length_c   1.000
_cell.angle_alpha   90.00
_cell.angle_beta   90.00
_cell.angle_gamma   90.00
#
_symmetry.space_group_name_H-M   'P 1'
#
loop_
_entity.id
_entity.type
_entity.pdbx_description
1 polymer ?
#
loop_
_entity_poly.entity_id
_entity_poly.type
_entity_poly.pdbx_seq_one_letter_code
_entity_poly.pdbx_strand_id
1 'polypeptide(L)'
;KVVGISDAHVALYNPKGIDVKAAEQHVIKKGNLREFCGGERVAPDEFLTLPCDILVPAAVDRVINGKNAGQLKCRILAEAANGPTTPEADLILEKRWDEVFVIPDILCNAGGVIVSYFEWVQGLQSYLWSEMEVTDKLFRILEHSFSQVIRRAKSHKISHRTAAMAIGVERVLRAKKMRGLFP
;
A
#
# COMPACT_ATOMS: atom_id res chain seq x y z
N LYS A 1 -7.86 -15.35 -1.59
CA LYS A 1 -6.98 -16.30 -0.87
C LYS A 1 -5.58 -15.72 -0.81
N VAL A 2 -4.85 -15.91 0.29
CA VAL A 2 -3.43 -15.52 0.36
C VAL A 2 -2.60 -16.68 -0.18
N VAL A 3 -1.86 -16.45 -1.27
CA VAL A 3 -1.03 -17.50 -1.91
C VAL A 3 0.44 -17.37 -1.55
N GLY A 4 0.86 -16.27 -0.93
CA GLY A 4 2.23 -16.09 -0.49
C GLY A 4 2.33 -15.15 0.70
N ILE A 5 3.25 -15.44 1.61
CA ILE A 5 3.63 -14.58 2.75
C ILE A 5 5.14 -14.65 2.92
N SER A 6 5.73 -13.57 3.43
CA SER A 6 7.17 -13.53 3.72
C SER A 6 7.43 -12.73 4.99
N ASP A 7 8.52 -13.06 5.67
CA ASP A 7 9.11 -12.24 6.73
C ASP A 7 10.60 -12.00 6.44
N ALA A 8 11.34 -11.49 7.42
CA ALA A 8 12.78 -11.24 7.30
C ALA A 8 13.62 -12.52 7.10
N HIS A 9 13.03 -13.70 7.22
CA HIS A 9 13.73 -14.97 7.28
C HIS A 9 13.38 -15.95 6.17
N VAL A 10 12.14 -15.93 5.68
CA VAL A 10 11.65 -16.85 4.65
C VAL A 10 10.51 -16.24 3.85
N ALA A 11 10.39 -16.67 2.59
CA ALA A 11 9.21 -16.46 1.77
C ALA A 11 8.55 -17.81 1.48
N LEU A 12 7.23 -17.88 1.67
CA LEU A 12 6.42 -19.08 1.50
C LEU A 12 5.38 -18.84 0.40
N TYR A 13 5.23 -19.81 -0.49
CA TYR A 13 4.24 -19.78 -1.57
C TYR A 13 3.41 -21.06 -1.59
N ASN A 14 2.10 -20.90 -1.73
CA ASN A 14 1.15 -21.99 -1.86
C ASN A 14 -0.02 -21.56 -2.77
N PRO A 15 -0.06 -22.01 -4.03
CA PRO A 15 -1.16 -21.70 -4.95
C PRO A 15 -2.55 -22.11 -4.44
N LYS A 16 -2.62 -23.10 -3.53
CA LYS A 16 -3.88 -23.56 -2.92
C LYS A 16 -4.34 -22.66 -1.76
N GLY A 17 -3.46 -21.81 -1.25
CA GLY A 17 -3.73 -20.86 -0.18
C GLY A 17 -2.98 -21.17 1.10
N ILE A 18 -2.67 -20.12 1.86
CA ILE A 18 -2.01 -20.15 3.16
C ILE A 18 -3.03 -19.74 4.23
N ASP A 19 -3.11 -20.50 5.32
CA ASP A 19 -3.87 -20.09 6.50
C ASP A 19 -3.13 -18.98 7.25
N VAL A 20 -3.59 -17.74 7.05
CA VAL A 20 -2.99 -16.54 7.63
C VAL A 20 -3.12 -16.53 9.16
N LYS A 21 -4.24 -17.04 9.72
CA LYS A 21 -4.43 -17.07 11.18
C LYS A 21 -3.45 -18.05 11.82
N ALA A 22 -3.25 -19.21 11.19
CA ALA A 22 -2.25 -20.16 11.65
C ALA A 22 -0.82 -19.60 11.54
N ALA A 23 -0.52 -18.89 10.46
CA ALA A 23 0.78 -18.23 10.27
C ALA A 23 1.03 -17.16 11.34
N GLU A 24 0.04 -16.32 11.62
CA GLU A 24 0.10 -15.29 12.66
C GLU A 24 0.32 -15.92 14.04
N GLN A 25 -0.45 -16.94 14.41
CA GLN A 25 -0.26 -17.67 15.67
C GLN A 25 1.13 -18.32 15.78
N HIS A 26 1.67 -18.82 14.66
CA HIS A 26 3.02 -19.36 14.61
C HIS A 26 4.06 -18.27 14.89
N VAL A 27 3.94 -17.10 14.23
CA VAL A 27 4.84 -15.96 14.44
C VAL A 27 4.75 -15.44 15.88
N ILE A 28 3.57 -15.35 16.47
CA ILE A 28 3.40 -14.95 17.88
C ILE A 28 4.17 -15.89 18.83
N LYS A 29 4.20 -17.19 18.52
CA LYS A 29 4.86 -18.20 19.37
C LYS A 29 6.37 -18.35 19.10
N LYS A 30 6.80 -18.18 17.85
CA LYS A 30 8.16 -18.52 17.37
C LYS A 30 8.98 -17.33 16.93
N GLY A 31 8.35 -16.17 16.73
CA GLY A 31 8.96 -14.92 16.30
C GLY A 31 9.28 -14.80 14.80
N ASN A 32 9.03 -15.85 14.00
CA ASN A 32 9.31 -15.87 12.56
C ASN A 32 8.51 -16.98 11.85
N LEU A 33 8.59 -17.04 10.52
CA LEU A 33 7.92 -18.02 9.65
C LEU A 33 8.78 -19.23 9.27
N ARG A 34 10.04 -19.35 9.73
CA ARG A 34 10.96 -20.40 9.25
C ARG A 34 10.39 -21.81 9.43
N GLU A 35 9.79 -22.08 10.58
CA GLU A 35 9.24 -23.40 10.92
C GLU A 35 7.76 -23.56 10.53
N PHE A 36 7.18 -22.57 9.85
CA PHE A 36 5.78 -22.62 9.46
C PHE A 36 5.59 -23.45 8.18
N CYS A 37 4.91 -24.59 8.30
CA CYS A 37 4.63 -25.51 7.20
C CYS A 37 3.36 -25.12 6.41
N GLY A 38 3.28 -23.87 5.94
CA GLY A 38 2.11 -23.36 5.19
C GLY A 38 2.26 -23.34 3.67
N GLY A 39 3.47 -23.55 3.15
CA GLY A 39 3.79 -23.49 1.73
C GLY A 39 5.22 -23.88 1.42
N GLU A 40 5.56 -23.87 0.14
CA GLU A 40 6.91 -24.13 -0.35
C GLU A 40 7.78 -22.89 -0.12
N ARG A 41 9.04 -23.12 0.26
CA ARG A 41 10.00 -22.04 0.42
C ARG A 41 10.48 -21.58 -0.94
N VAL A 42 10.48 -20.27 -1.14
CA VAL A 42 10.94 -19.65 -2.39
C VAL A 42 12.01 -18.61 -2.10
N ALA A 43 12.86 -18.34 -3.09
CA ALA A 43 13.87 -17.30 -2.95
C ALA A 43 13.19 -15.92 -2.83
N PRO A 44 13.68 -15.01 -1.97
CA PRO A 44 13.11 -13.67 -1.81
C PRO A 44 13.00 -12.89 -3.14
N ASP A 45 14.02 -13.02 -4.00
CA ASP A 45 14.05 -12.35 -5.31
C ASP A 45 12.98 -12.89 -6.28
N GLU A 46 12.64 -14.16 -6.17
CA GLU A 46 11.61 -14.80 -6.99
C GLU A 46 10.20 -14.52 -6.46
N PHE A 47 10.05 -14.44 -5.13
CA PHE A 47 8.76 -14.31 -4.43
C PHE A 47 7.89 -13.17 -4.97
N LEU A 48 8.49 -11.99 -5.19
CA LEU A 48 7.79 -10.80 -5.68
C LEU A 48 7.29 -10.94 -7.13
N THR A 49 7.82 -11.89 -7.89
CA THR A 49 7.49 -12.13 -9.30
C THR A 49 6.58 -13.35 -9.51
N LEU A 50 6.18 -14.01 -8.42
CA LEU A 50 5.29 -15.17 -8.49
C LEU A 50 3.88 -14.75 -8.93
N PRO A 51 3.14 -15.64 -9.63
CA PRO A 51 1.78 -15.36 -10.04
C PRO A 51 0.85 -15.08 -8.85
N CYS A 52 0.22 -13.91 -8.87
CA CYS A 52 -0.83 -13.50 -7.95
C CYS A 52 -1.69 -12.40 -8.60
N ASP A 53 -2.88 -12.13 -8.10
CA ASP A 53 -3.70 -11.01 -8.59
C ASP A 53 -3.25 -9.68 -7.97
N ILE A 54 -2.92 -9.69 -6.68
CA ILE A 54 -2.59 -8.52 -5.87
C ILE A 54 -1.27 -8.79 -5.14
N LEU A 55 -0.27 -7.92 -5.37
CA LEU A 55 1.00 -7.92 -4.64
C LEU A 55 0.99 -6.78 -3.62
N VAL A 56 1.36 -7.07 -2.37
CA VAL A 56 1.34 -6.10 -1.26
C VAL A 56 2.71 -6.03 -0.59
N PRO A 57 3.64 -5.19 -1.07
CA PRO A 57 4.89 -4.92 -0.38
C PRO A 57 4.62 -4.14 0.93
N ALA A 58 4.82 -4.80 2.07
CA ALA A 58 4.45 -4.28 3.39
C ALA A 58 5.58 -4.39 4.44
N ALA A 59 6.83 -4.58 4.00
CA ALA A 59 7.97 -4.83 4.89
C ALA A 59 8.98 -3.67 4.88
N VAL A 60 9.86 -3.64 3.88
CA VAL A 60 10.91 -2.62 3.73
C VAL A 60 10.75 -1.84 2.42
N ASP A 61 11.50 -0.77 2.29
CA ASP A 61 11.52 0.09 1.12
C ASP A 61 12.30 -0.54 -0.06
N ARG A 62 12.07 -0.02 -1.27
CA ARG A 62 12.86 -0.31 -2.49
C ARG A 62 12.97 -1.78 -2.93
N VAL A 63 12.03 -2.62 -2.50
CA VAL A 63 11.96 -4.04 -2.91
C VAL A 63 11.50 -4.23 -4.36
N ILE A 64 10.69 -3.31 -4.89
CA ILE A 64 10.34 -3.25 -6.31
C ILE A 64 11.33 -2.29 -6.98
N ASN A 65 12.20 -2.82 -7.83
CA ASN A 65 13.30 -2.08 -8.44
C ASN A 65 13.44 -2.41 -9.93
N GLY A 66 14.38 -1.75 -10.61
CA GLY A 66 14.59 -1.91 -12.05
C GLY A 66 14.84 -3.35 -12.52
N LYS A 67 15.24 -4.27 -11.64
CA LYS A 67 15.50 -5.68 -11.98
C LYS A 67 14.24 -6.53 -12.02
N ASN A 68 13.26 -6.25 -11.15
CA ASN A 68 12.07 -7.10 -10.99
C ASN A 68 10.76 -6.46 -11.44
N ALA A 69 10.69 -5.13 -11.61
CA ALA A 69 9.45 -4.44 -11.98
C ALA A 69 8.85 -4.93 -13.31
N GLY A 70 9.70 -5.27 -14.29
CA GLY A 70 9.26 -5.84 -15.57
C GLY A 70 8.78 -7.29 -15.49
N GLN A 71 9.07 -7.98 -14.38
CA GLN A 71 8.76 -9.41 -14.17
C GLN A 71 7.54 -9.62 -13.27
N LEU A 72 6.98 -8.54 -12.71
CA LEU A 72 5.77 -8.64 -11.88
C LEU A 72 4.62 -9.23 -12.69
N LYS A 73 3.98 -10.26 -12.14
CA LYS A 73 2.83 -10.95 -12.72
C LYS A 73 1.50 -10.55 -12.07
N CYS A 74 1.53 -9.59 -11.14
CA CYS A 74 0.33 -9.08 -10.49
C CYS A 74 -0.45 -8.12 -11.38
N ARG A 75 -1.75 -7.98 -11.10
CA ARG A 75 -2.63 -7.00 -11.73
C ARG A 75 -2.75 -5.73 -10.91
N ILE A 76 -2.56 -5.84 -9.59
CA ILE A 76 -2.57 -4.72 -8.65
C ILE A 76 -1.31 -4.78 -7.80
N LEU A 77 -0.59 -3.67 -7.74
CA LEU A 77 0.51 -3.44 -6.80
C LEU A 77 0.03 -2.45 -5.73
N ALA A 78 -0.17 -2.93 -4.49
CA ALA A 78 -0.66 -2.12 -3.38
C ALA A 78 0.48 -1.84 -2.38
N GLU A 79 0.99 -0.62 -2.38
CA GLU A 79 2.18 -0.24 -1.63
C GLU A 79 1.88 0.04 -0.15
N ALA A 80 1.86 -0.99 0.68
CA ALA A 80 1.58 -0.83 2.10
C ALA A 80 2.79 -0.26 2.89
N ALA A 81 4.01 -0.54 2.47
CA ALA A 81 5.22 0.08 3.01
C ALA A 81 5.40 1.52 2.49
N ASN A 82 6.28 2.31 3.11
CA ASN A 82 6.69 3.61 2.58
C ASN A 82 7.82 3.42 1.56
N GLY A 83 7.63 3.91 0.34
CA GLY A 83 8.62 3.81 -0.74
C GLY A 83 9.08 2.39 -1.11
N PRO A 84 8.20 1.38 -1.24
CA PRO A 84 8.63 0.03 -1.62
C PRO A 84 9.11 -0.06 -3.07
N THR A 85 8.80 0.94 -3.90
CA THR A 85 9.13 0.98 -5.33
C THR A 85 10.15 2.08 -5.61
N THR A 86 11.22 1.76 -6.35
CA THR A 86 12.24 2.76 -6.74
C THR A 86 11.78 3.61 -7.93
N PRO A 87 12.34 4.81 -8.13
CA PRO A 87 12.02 5.64 -9.29
C PRO A 87 12.24 4.92 -10.64
N GLU A 88 13.28 4.08 -10.75
CA GLU A 88 13.54 3.31 -11.96
C GLU A 88 12.47 2.24 -12.20
N ALA A 89 11.95 1.62 -11.14
CA ALA A 89 10.82 0.71 -11.23
C ALA A 89 9.53 1.43 -11.62
N ASP A 90 9.26 2.61 -11.07
CA ASP A 90 8.09 3.42 -11.44
C ASP A 90 8.09 3.70 -12.95
N LEU A 91 9.24 4.04 -13.57
CA LEU A 91 9.33 4.25 -15.03
C LEU A 91 8.98 2.99 -15.84
N ILE A 92 9.24 1.79 -15.31
CA ILE A 92 8.87 0.53 -15.94
C ILE A 92 7.37 0.27 -15.76
N LEU A 93 6.86 0.49 -14.54
CA LEU A 93 5.44 0.29 -14.21
C LEU A 93 4.54 1.28 -14.94
N GLU A 94 4.99 2.51 -15.18
CA GLU A 94 4.29 3.50 -16.00
C GLU A 94 4.09 3.03 -17.44
N LYS A 95 5.07 2.34 -18.01
CA LYS A 95 4.95 1.72 -19.35
C LYS A 95 4.03 0.49 -19.35
N ARG A 96 3.85 -0.13 -18.18
CA ARG A 96 2.97 -1.29 -17.95
C ARG A 96 1.65 -0.88 -17.29
N TRP A 97 1.23 0.37 -17.43
CA TRP A 97 0.03 0.93 -16.80
C TRP A 97 -1.24 0.10 -17.04
N ASP A 98 -1.39 -0.44 -18.25
CA ASP A 98 -2.56 -1.25 -18.63
C ASP A 98 -2.52 -2.67 -18.04
N GLU A 99 -1.36 -3.13 -17.58
CA GLU A 99 -1.15 -4.46 -16.99
C GLU A 99 -1.17 -4.43 -15.45
N VAL A 100 -0.48 -3.43 -14.87
CA VAL A 100 -0.24 -3.34 -13.42
C VAL A 100 -0.81 -2.03 -12.89
N PHE A 101 -1.90 -2.15 -12.12
CA PHE A 101 -2.51 -1.03 -11.44
C PHE A 101 -1.80 -0.76 -10.11
N VAL A 102 -1.06 0.35 -10.03
CA VAL A 102 -0.34 0.75 -8.81
C VAL A 102 -1.21 1.61 -7.89
N ILE A 103 -1.40 1.18 -6.65
CA ILE A 103 -1.94 2.01 -5.55
C ILE A 103 -0.73 2.59 -4.79
N PRO A 104 -0.44 3.90 -4.94
CA PRO A 104 0.76 4.49 -4.36
C PRO A 104 0.69 4.52 -2.83
N ASP A 105 1.84 4.37 -2.19
CA ASP A 105 2.03 4.37 -0.74
C ASP A 105 1.28 5.49 0.00
N ILE A 106 1.40 6.75 -0.45
CA ILE A 106 0.74 7.93 0.10
C ILE A 106 -0.79 7.74 0.25
N LEU A 107 -1.39 6.89 -0.58
CA LEU A 107 -2.81 6.53 -0.49
C LEU A 107 -3.02 5.18 0.21
N CYS A 108 -2.24 4.17 -0.15
CA CYS A 108 -2.43 2.78 0.29
C CYS A 108 -2.24 2.60 1.79
N ASN A 109 -1.30 3.33 2.40
CA ASN A 109 -0.95 3.20 3.81
C ASN A 109 -1.50 4.35 4.70
N ALA A 110 -2.30 5.25 4.12
CA ALA A 110 -2.78 6.47 4.79
C ALA A 110 -3.72 6.23 5.98
N GLY A 111 -4.24 5.00 6.14
CA GLY A 111 -5.23 4.67 7.16
C GLY A 111 -4.76 4.98 8.58
N GLY A 112 -3.49 4.70 8.90
CA GLY A 112 -2.92 5.02 10.22
C GLY A 112 -2.98 6.52 10.53
N VAL A 113 -2.56 7.36 9.59
CA VAL A 113 -2.57 8.82 9.76
C VAL A 113 -4.00 9.37 9.88
N ILE A 114 -4.95 8.82 9.13
CA ILE A 114 -6.36 9.21 9.20
C ILE A 114 -6.95 8.86 10.58
N VAL A 115 -6.67 7.67 11.11
CA VAL A 115 -7.18 7.25 12.42
C VAL A 115 -6.49 8.01 13.55
N SER A 116 -5.20 8.37 13.44
CA SER A 116 -4.54 9.30 14.37
C SER A 116 -5.16 10.70 14.34
N TYR A 117 -5.61 11.17 13.17
CA TYR A 117 -6.40 12.42 13.09
C TYR A 117 -7.74 12.27 13.83
N PHE A 118 -8.42 11.13 13.72
CA PHE A 118 -9.64 10.88 14.49
C PHE A 118 -9.39 10.84 16.00
N GLU A 119 -8.29 10.25 16.45
CA GLU A 119 -7.88 10.28 17.85
C GLU A 119 -7.75 11.72 18.37
N TRP A 120 -7.08 12.59 17.61
CA TRP A 120 -6.97 14.01 17.95
C TRP A 120 -8.33 14.71 18.03
N VAL A 121 -9.23 14.48 17.07
CA VAL A 121 -10.60 15.06 17.07
C VAL A 121 -11.39 14.60 18.30
N GLN A 122 -11.36 13.30 18.60
CA GLN A 122 -12.06 12.72 19.75
C GLN A 122 -11.49 13.27 21.07
N GLY A 123 -10.17 13.44 21.16
CA GLY A 123 -9.48 14.02 22.32
C GLY A 123 -9.87 15.47 22.61
N LEU A 124 -10.15 16.28 21.59
CA LEU A 124 -10.67 17.65 21.77
C LEU A 124 -12.07 17.70 22.39
N GLN A 125 -12.86 16.65 22.16
CA GLN A 125 -14.26 16.58 22.60
C GLN A 125 -14.45 15.67 23.81
N SER A 126 -13.40 14.96 24.24
CA SER A 126 -13.45 13.88 25.23
C SER A 126 -14.57 12.86 24.94
N TYR A 127 -14.82 12.61 23.66
CA TYR A 127 -15.90 11.75 23.20
C TYR A 127 -15.34 10.71 22.23
N LEU A 128 -15.37 9.44 22.65
CA LEU A 128 -14.86 8.32 21.87
C LEU A 128 -15.93 7.75 20.97
N TRP A 129 -15.55 7.49 19.73
CA TRP A 129 -16.38 6.82 18.74
C TRP A 129 -16.23 5.30 18.88
N SER A 130 -17.25 4.57 18.44
CA SER A 130 -17.17 3.13 18.28
C SER A 130 -16.23 2.72 17.14
N GLU A 131 -15.76 1.47 17.15
CA GLU A 131 -14.96 0.90 16.06
C GLU A 131 -15.67 1.01 14.70
N MET A 132 -16.99 0.80 14.67
CA MET A 132 -17.80 0.92 13.46
C MET A 132 -17.79 2.35 12.91
N GLU A 133 -17.93 3.35 13.78
CA GLU A 133 -17.90 4.76 13.37
C GLU A 133 -16.52 5.18 12.85
N VAL A 134 -15.45 4.74 13.51
CA VAL A 134 -14.07 4.97 13.04
C VAL A 134 -13.86 4.34 11.67
N THR A 135 -14.31 3.09 11.49
CA THR A 135 -14.14 2.33 10.25
C THR A 135 -14.93 2.94 9.08
N ASP A 136 -16.20 3.33 9.30
CA ASP A 136 -17.03 3.97 8.27
C ASP A 136 -16.44 5.34 7.85
N LYS A 137 -16.01 6.16 8.80
CA LYS A 137 -15.36 7.44 8.50
C LYS A 137 -14.04 7.24 7.74
N LEU A 138 -13.23 6.26 8.14
CA LEU A 138 -11.98 5.90 7.46
C LEU A 138 -12.25 5.51 6.00
N PHE A 139 -13.21 4.61 5.77
CA PHE A 139 -13.55 4.14 4.44
C PHE A 139 -13.99 5.29 3.52
N ARG A 140 -14.85 6.19 4.00
CA ARG A 140 -15.31 7.36 3.23
C ARG A 140 -14.17 8.28 2.80
N ILE A 141 -13.20 8.54 3.70
CA ILE A 141 -12.04 9.40 3.38
C ILE A 141 -11.13 8.73 2.34
N LEU A 142 -10.86 7.44 2.50
CA LEU A 142 -10.04 6.67 1.57
C LEU A 142 -10.70 6.54 0.20
N GLU A 143 -11.99 6.19 0.14
CA GLU A 143 -12.77 6.07 -1.10
C GLU A 143 -12.81 7.41 -1.87
N HIS A 144 -13.05 8.51 -1.15
CA HIS A 144 -13.04 9.84 -1.75
C HIS A 144 -11.66 10.19 -2.32
N SER A 145 -10.59 9.93 -1.56
CA SER A 145 -9.21 10.22 -1.97
C SER A 145 -8.78 9.35 -3.15
N PHE A 146 -9.09 8.06 -3.12
CA PHE A 146 -8.87 7.14 -4.23
C PHE A 146 -9.59 7.61 -5.50
N SER A 147 -10.87 7.96 -5.40
CA SER A 147 -11.65 8.48 -6.52
C SER A 147 -11.05 9.75 -7.12
N GLN A 148 -10.49 10.66 -6.30
CA GLN A 148 -9.80 11.85 -6.80
C GLN A 148 -8.52 11.48 -7.56
N VAL A 149 -7.71 10.57 -7.02
CA VAL A 149 -6.47 10.10 -7.66
C VAL A 149 -6.77 9.48 -9.02
N ILE A 150 -7.77 8.59 -9.11
CA ILE A 150 -8.14 7.93 -10.37
C ILE A 150 -8.61 8.95 -11.41
N ARG A 151 -9.47 9.89 -11.02
CA ARG A 151 -9.91 10.97 -11.93
C ARG A 151 -8.75 11.83 -12.40
N ARG A 152 -7.83 12.20 -11.50
CA ARG A 152 -6.65 13.02 -11.84
C ARG A 152 -5.70 12.28 -12.77
N ALA A 153 -5.38 11.03 -12.48
CA ALA A 153 -4.51 10.20 -13.30
C ALA A 153 -5.07 10.05 -14.72
N LYS A 154 -6.36 9.70 -14.84
CA LYS A 154 -7.03 9.55 -16.14
C LYS A 154 -7.10 10.85 -16.95
N SER A 155 -7.48 11.96 -16.31
CA SER A 155 -7.66 13.25 -17.00
C SER A 155 -6.34 13.84 -17.48
N HIS A 156 -5.27 13.72 -16.69
CA HIS A 156 -3.97 14.29 -17.02
C HIS A 156 -3.02 13.29 -17.72
N LYS A 157 -3.43 12.02 -17.86
CA LYS A 157 -2.62 10.93 -18.41
C LYS A 157 -1.27 10.79 -17.69
N ILE A 158 -1.32 10.76 -16.37
CA ILE A 158 -0.16 10.61 -15.48
C ILE A 158 -0.36 9.42 -14.57
N SER A 159 0.73 8.92 -13.97
CA SER A 159 0.67 7.80 -13.05
C SER A 159 -0.15 8.10 -11.78
N HIS A 160 -0.66 7.07 -11.10
CA HIS A 160 -1.43 7.21 -9.86
C HIS A 160 -0.59 7.87 -8.77
N ARG A 161 0.72 7.56 -8.70
CA ARG A 161 1.65 8.22 -7.76
C ARG A 161 1.76 9.71 -8.05
N THR A 162 2.03 10.09 -9.29
CA THR A 162 2.12 11.51 -9.67
C THR A 162 0.78 12.22 -9.45
N ALA A 163 -0.34 11.57 -9.74
CA ALA A 163 -1.67 12.11 -9.46
C ALA A 163 -1.92 12.35 -7.97
N ALA A 164 -1.57 11.41 -7.10
CA ALA A 164 -1.69 11.54 -5.65
C ALA A 164 -0.82 12.70 -5.12
N MET A 165 0.44 12.76 -5.56
CA MET A 165 1.36 13.83 -5.19
C MET A 165 0.86 15.20 -5.66
N ALA A 166 0.39 15.29 -6.91
CA ALA A 166 -0.15 16.54 -7.47
C ALA A 166 -1.37 17.03 -6.68
N ILE A 167 -2.28 16.14 -6.28
CA ILE A 167 -3.44 16.51 -5.44
C ILE A 167 -2.96 17.04 -4.08
N GLY A 168 -2.00 16.38 -3.44
CA GLY A 168 -1.42 16.81 -2.16
C GLY A 168 -0.82 18.21 -2.24
N VAL A 169 0.10 18.43 -3.19
CA VAL A 169 0.75 19.72 -3.42
C VAL A 169 -0.27 20.82 -3.76
N GLU A 170 -1.24 20.51 -4.60
CA GLU A 170 -2.27 21.47 -5.00
C GLU A 170 -3.15 21.93 -3.82
N ARG A 171 -3.51 21.03 -2.90
CA ARG A 171 -4.28 21.39 -1.70
C ARG A 171 -3.50 22.37 -0.81
N VAL A 172 -2.21 22.11 -0.58
CA VAL A 172 -1.34 23.00 0.22
C VAL A 172 -1.16 24.35 -0.48
N LEU A 173 -0.91 24.33 -1.80
CA LEU A 173 -0.77 25.54 -2.61
C LEU A 173 -2.04 26.41 -2.56
N ARG A 174 -3.22 25.81 -2.71
CA ARG A 174 -4.51 26.52 -2.63
C ARG A 174 -4.70 27.16 -1.25
N ALA A 175 -4.45 26.42 -0.17
CA ALA A 175 -4.53 26.94 1.18
C ALA A 175 -3.56 28.12 1.40
N LYS A 176 -2.33 28.02 0.91
CA LYS A 176 -1.34 29.11 0.99
C LYS A 176 -1.77 30.34 0.19
N LYS A 177 -2.27 30.16 -1.04
CA LYS A 177 -2.79 31.27 -1.86
C LYS A 177 -3.95 31.99 -1.19
N MET A 178 -4.89 31.26 -0.60
CA MET A 178 -6.05 31.83 0.11
C MET A 178 -5.63 32.62 1.35
N ARG A 179 -4.64 32.14 2.11
CA ARG A 179 -4.13 32.86 3.30
C ARG A 179 -3.23 34.05 2.95
N GLY A 180 -2.76 34.13 1.70
CA GLY A 180 -1.81 35.15 1.26
C GLY A 180 -0.39 34.98 1.82
N LEU A 181 0.43 35.97 1.54
CA LEU A 181 1.73 36.16 2.19
C LEU A 181 1.52 37.25 3.25
N PHE A 182 1.73 36.89 4.52
CA PHE A 182 1.65 37.79 5.68
C PHE A 182 2.89 37.53 6.56
N PRO A 183 3.47 38.51 7.30
CA PRO A 183 2.97 39.86 7.53
C PRO A 183 2.69 40.67 6.27
#